data_AF-A0A267G218-F1
#
_entry.id   AF-A0A267G218-F1
#
_cell.length_a   1.000
_cell.length_b   1.000
_cell.length_c   1.000
_cell.angle_alpha   90.00
_cell.angle_beta   90.00
_cell.angle_gamma   90.00
#
_symmetry.space_group_name_H-M   'P 1'
#
loop_
_entity.id
_entity.type
_entity.pdbx_description
1 polymer ?
#
loop_
_entity_poly.entity_id
_entity_poly.type
_entity_poly.pdbx_seq_one_letter_code
_entity_poly.pdbx_strand_id
1 'polypeptide(L)'
;IGLINESAVSALRHSFQSVAFKSTNQSMASCARCFRRMYRDQFAYQPVTLAPPVQLDNATMGQGVVLVKNGRRICGTGAARANCPVSQDKAYWEVKLQSCGSWGIGLGTVRCDLESPNNLGSDAESWALRDDAAIYHGNQPVAKLPDPVQEGDVIGLTYDHVTLEVFLNGKPMHTPVTGIRGTVFPTFYVDDGAILDCAFAAFAFGPPVGFRELIKEKQLL
;
A
#
# COMPACT_ATOMS: atom_id res chain seq x y z
N ILE A 1 -59.57 -2.57 -7.22
CA ILE A 1 -58.86 -1.52 -6.45
C ILE A 1 -57.39 -1.94 -6.46
N GLY A 2 -56.64 -1.66 -7.52
CA GLY A 2 -55.98 -0.38 -7.83
C GLY A 2 -54.47 -0.58 -7.59
N LEU A 3 -53.78 -1.26 -8.50
CA LEU A 3 -52.95 -0.73 -9.61
C LEU A 3 -51.54 -0.29 -9.15
N ILE A 4 -50.60 -1.18 -9.45
CA ILE A 4 -49.14 -1.03 -9.43
C ILE A 4 -48.76 -0.53 -10.83
N ASN A 5 -47.94 0.51 -10.94
CA ASN A 5 -47.57 1.11 -12.23
C ASN A 5 -46.11 0.81 -12.57
N GLU A 6 -45.91 0.02 -13.62
CA GLU A 6 -44.66 -0.08 -14.37
C GLU A 6 -44.64 0.97 -15.49
N SER A 7 -43.52 1.68 -15.65
CA SER A 7 -43.11 2.38 -16.88
C SER A 7 -41.61 2.70 -16.75
N ALA A 8 -40.74 1.81 -17.26
CA ALA A 8 -40.00 1.98 -18.53
C ALA A 8 -39.06 3.21 -18.53
N VAL A 9 -37.74 3.05 -18.33
CA VAL A 9 -36.76 2.62 -19.36
C VAL A 9 -36.95 3.37 -20.68
N SER A 10 -36.42 4.60 -20.79
CA SER A 10 -36.11 5.29 -22.06
C SER A 10 -35.64 6.74 -21.79
N ALA A 11 -34.32 6.99 -21.75
CA ALA A 11 -33.75 8.32 -22.02
C ALA A 11 -32.21 8.25 -22.18
N LEU A 12 -31.75 7.42 -23.11
CA LEU A 12 -30.40 7.49 -23.66
C LEU A 12 -30.52 7.33 -25.17
N ARG A 13 -30.00 8.31 -25.91
CA ARG A 13 -29.78 8.43 -27.37
C ARG A 13 -30.71 9.38 -28.13
N HIS A 14 -30.06 10.16 -28.99
CA HIS A 14 -30.56 11.17 -29.95
C HIS A 14 -30.86 12.53 -29.29
N SER A 15 -30.23 13.65 -29.68
CA SER A 15 -30.00 14.09 -31.05
C SER A 15 -28.77 14.98 -31.20
N PHE A 16 -27.99 14.66 -32.24
CA PHE A 16 -27.21 15.59 -33.04
C PHE A 16 -28.14 16.61 -33.72
N GLN A 17 -27.79 17.89 -33.72
CA GLN A 17 -28.05 18.87 -34.78
C GLN A 17 -27.36 20.18 -34.37
N SER A 18 -26.19 20.48 -34.93
CA SER A 18 -26.04 21.30 -36.14
C SER A 18 -26.64 22.70 -35.96
N VAL A 19 -25.82 23.62 -35.44
CA VAL A 19 -26.08 25.07 -35.55
C VAL A 19 -25.55 25.51 -36.91
N ALA A 20 -26.46 25.67 -37.87
CA ALA A 20 -26.17 26.21 -39.18
C ALA A 20 -26.22 27.74 -39.17
N PHE A 21 -25.10 28.33 -39.57
CA PHE A 21 -24.98 29.40 -40.57
C PHE A 21 -26.00 30.56 -40.54
N LYS A 22 -25.56 31.72 -40.04
CA LYS A 22 -26.08 33.02 -40.50
C LYS A 22 -24.98 33.74 -41.28
N SER A 23 -25.29 33.91 -42.57
CA SER A 23 -24.57 34.68 -43.57
C SER A 23 -24.69 36.17 -43.29
N THR A 24 -23.56 36.88 -43.30
CA THR A 24 -23.48 38.28 -43.75
C THR A 24 -22.10 38.50 -44.38
N ASN A 25 -22.12 38.82 -45.67
CA ASN A 25 -20.96 39.15 -46.49
C ASN A 25 -20.28 40.45 -46.04
N GLN A 26 -18.95 40.45 -45.94
CA GLN A 26 -18.10 41.51 -46.52
C GLN A 26 -16.60 41.16 -46.46
N SER A 27 -15.95 41.30 -47.62
CA SER A 27 -14.53 41.62 -47.85
C SER A 27 -13.42 40.57 -47.62
N MET A 28 -13.02 39.98 -48.77
CA MET A 28 -11.65 39.74 -49.25
C MET A 28 -10.54 39.26 -48.30
N ALA A 29 -10.24 37.97 -48.46
CA ALA A 29 -8.92 37.45 -48.87
C ALA A 29 -7.68 37.94 -48.10
N SER A 30 -7.33 37.23 -47.01
CA SER A 30 -5.98 36.70 -46.82
C SER A 30 -5.99 35.69 -45.66
N CYS A 31 -5.02 34.77 -45.64
CA CYS A 31 -4.77 33.83 -44.53
C CYS A 31 -5.44 32.44 -44.55
N ALA A 32 -5.66 31.86 -45.73
CA ALA A 32 -5.88 30.41 -45.89
C ALA A 32 -4.59 29.57 -45.77
N ARG A 33 -3.57 30.06 -45.05
CA ARG A 33 -2.29 29.36 -44.82
C ARG A 33 -1.88 29.22 -43.35
N CYS A 34 -2.62 29.81 -42.40
CA CYS A 34 -2.36 29.60 -40.96
C CYS A 34 -3.19 28.47 -40.34
N PHE A 35 -4.36 28.12 -40.89
CA PHE A 35 -5.26 27.16 -40.24
C PHE A 35 -4.92 25.67 -40.47
N ARG A 36 -4.07 25.35 -41.44
CA ARG A 36 -3.63 23.95 -41.73
C ARG A 36 -2.37 23.51 -40.98
N ARG A 37 -1.82 24.35 -40.09
CA ARG A 37 -0.63 24.01 -39.29
C ARG A 37 -0.93 23.70 -37.82
N MET A 38 -2.14 23.98 -37.32
CA MET A 38 -2.49 23.79 -35.90
C MET A 38 -3.24 22.50 -35.56
N TYR A 39 -3.47 21.60 -36.53
CA TYR A 39 -4.09 20.28 -36.29
C TYR A 39 -3.13 19.13 -36.58
N ARG A 40 -1.85 19.31 -36.26
CA ARG A 40 -0.87 18.21 -36.20
C ARG A 40 -0.08 18.29 -34.90
N ASP A 41 -0.77 18.46 -33.78
CA ASP A 41 -0.25 17.97 -32.51
C ASP A 41 -1.09 16.75 -32.16
N GLN A 42 -0.54 15.59 -32.52
CA GLN A 42 -0.90 14.31 -31.91
C GLN A 42 -0.65 14.49 -30.41
N PHE A 43 -1.72 14.71 -29.64
CA PHE A 43 -1.70 14.35 -28.23
C PHE A 43 -1.54 12.84 -28.18
N ALA A 44 -0.28 12.40 -28.14
CA ALA A 44 0.07 11.07 -27.70
C ALA A 44 -0.44 10.96 -26.26
N TYR A 45 -1.60 10.32 -26.10
CA TYR A 45 -2.07 9.88 -24.79
C TYR A 45 -1.04 8.85 -24.30
N GLN A 46 -0.04 9.32 -23.55
CA GLN A 46 0.86 8.43 -22.83
C GLN A 46 -0.04 7.66 -21.86
N PRO A 47 -0.16 6.32 -21.96
CA PRO A 47 -0.82 5.58 -20.91
C PRO A 47 -0.04 5.88 -19.63
N VAL A 48 -0.71 6.47 -18.64
CA VAL A 48 -0.15 6.64 -17.30
C VAL A 48 0.17 5.23 -16.84
N THR A 49 1.44 4.85 -16.93
CA THR A 49 1.92 3.55 -16.46
C THR A 49 1.87 3.67 -14.95
N LEU A 50 0.73 3.30 -14.36
CA LEU A 50 0.54 3.19 -12.92
C LEU A 50 1.73 2.36 -12.41
N ALA A 51 2.52 2.95 -11.51
CA ALA A 51 3.61 2.21 -10.88
C ALA A 51 3.01 0.93 -10.27
N PRO A 52 3.70 -0.22 -10.37
CA PRO A 52 3.19 -1.45 -9.80
C PRO A 52 2.91 -1.24 -8.31
N PRO A 53 1.76 -1.71 -7.79
CA PRO A 53 1.37 -1.46 -6.41
C PRO A 53 2.35 -2.12 -5.44
N VAL A 54 2.52 -1.48 -4.28
CA VAL A 54 3.21 -2.10 -3.16
C VAL A 54 2.29 -3.14 -2.52
N GLN A 55 2.79 -4.35 -2.37
CA GLN A 55 2.06 -5.52 -1.86
C GLN A 55 3.05 -6.54 -1.30
N LEU A 56 2.53 -7.53 -0.59
CA LEU A 56 3.28 -8.71 -0.18
C LEU A 56 3.77 -9.49 -1.41
N ASP A 57 5.00 -9.93 -1.37
CA ASP A 57 5.70 -10.50 -2.51
C ASP A 57 5.67 -12.03 -2.52
N ASN A 58 5.06 -12.61 -3.56
CA ASN A 58 5.01 -14.05 -3.78
C ASN A 58 6.40 -14.67 -4.02
N ALA A 59 7.39 -13.88 -4.44
CA ALA A 59 8.75 -14.38 -4.65
C ALA A 59 9.56 -14.43 -3.36
N THR A 60 9.11 -13.75 -2.30
CA THR A 60 9.84 -13.63 -1.03
C THR A 60 8.93 -13.90 0.17
N MET A 61 8.45 -15.14 0.22
CA MET A 61 7.60 -15.69 1.27
C MET A 61 8.06 -17.10 1.67
N GLY A 62 7.82 -17.49 2.93
CA GLY A 62 8.08 -18.83 3.43
C GLY A 62 7.16 -19.87 2.79
N GLN A 63 7.55 -21.14 2.81
CA GLN A 63 6.86 -22.21 2.08
C GLN A 63 5.40 -22.43 2.55
N GLY A 64 5.14 -22.27 3.84
CA GLY A 64 3.81 -22.45 4.44
C GLY A 64 2.91 -21.21 4.37
N VAL A 65 3.38 -20.12 3.78
CA VAL A 65 2.63 -18.86 3.72
C VAL A 65 1.61 -18.90 2.58
N VAL A 66 0.48 -18.25 2.78
CA VAL A 66 -0.56 -18.07 1.76
C VAL A 66 -0.89 -16.58 1.65
N LEU A 67 -0.70 -16.03 0.45
CA LEU A 67 -1.01 -14.65 0.14
C LEU A 67 -2.31 -14.56 -0.66
N VAL A 68 -3.29 -13.79 -0.15
CA VAL A 68 -4.59 -13.57 -0.81
C VAL A 68 -4.91 -12.08 -0.92
N LYS A 69 -6.07 -11.75 -1.51
CA LYS A 69 -6.50 -10.36 -1.78
C LYS A 69 -5.44 -9.53 -2.53
N ASN A 70 -4.83 -10.11 -3.56
CA ASN A 70 -3.76 -9.49 -4.36
C ASN A 70 -2.55 -9.06 -3.50
N GLY A 71 -2.04 -9.97 -2.67
CA GLY A 71 -0.88 -9.70 -1.81
C GLY A 71 -1.15 -8.67 -0.70
N ARG A 72 -2.42 -8.54 -0.28
CA ARG A 72 -2.82 -7.66 0.84
C ARG A 72 -3.22 -8.41 2.08
N ARG A 73 -3.33 -9.73 2.03
CA ARG A 73 -3.61 -10.58 3.19
C ARG A 73 -2.62 -11.72 3.25
N ILE A 74 -2.08 -11.96 4.43
CA ILE A 74 -1.20 -13.08 4.74
C ILE A 74 -1.87 -13.99 5.78
N CYS A 75 -1.80 -15.30 5.55
CA CYS A 75 -2.20 -16.37 6.46
C CYS A 75 -1.33 -17.62 6.22
N GLY A 76 -1.54 -18.69 6.99
CA GLY A 76 -0.71 -19.89 6.93
C GLY A 76 0.38 -19.87 8.00
N THR A 77 1.57 -20.35 7.65
CA THR A 77 2.69 -20.54 8.58
C THR A 77 4.01 -20.06 7.93
N GLY A 78 4.63 -19.04 8.51
CA GLY A 78 5.88 -18.42 8.04
C GLY A 78 5.75 -16.90 7.83
N ALA A 79 6.69 -16.29 7.12
CA ALA A 79 6.72 -14.87 6.85
C ALA A 79 6.83 -14.50 5.37
N ALA A 80 6.43 -13.27 5.04
CA ALA A 80 6.61 -12.68 3.72
C ALA A 80 7.07 -11.22 3.82
N ARG A 81 7.79 -10.76 2.79
CA ARG A 81 8.19 -9.36 2.64
C ARG A 81 7.27 -8.59 1.71
N ALA A 82 7.29 -7.27 1.82
CA ALA A 82 6.79 -6.40 0.77
C ALA A 82 7.69 -6.45 -0.47
N ASN A 83 7.11 -6.15 -1.64
CA ASN A 83 7.78 -6.21 -2.94
C ASN A 83 8.70 -5.01 -3.26
N CYS A 84 9.00 -4.17 -2.27
CA CYS A 84 9.98 -3.09 -2.36
C CYS A 84 10.57 -2.78 -0.98
N PRO A 85 11.85 -2.36 -0.92
CA PRO A 85 12.46 -1.90 0.33
C PRO A 85 11.91 -0.53 0.73
N VAL A 86 12.21 -0.12 1.96
CA VAL A 86 12.06 1.28 2.37
C VAL A 86 13.25 2.07 1.84
N SER A 87 13.13 2.62 0.63
CA SER A 87 14.17 3.50 0.01
C SER A 87 13.97 4.98 0.30
N GLN A 88 12.76 5.38 0.73
CA GLN A 88 12.40 6.77 0.94
C GLN A 88 12.65 7.22 2.38
N ASP A 89 12.98 8.51 2.56
CA ASP A 89 13.32 9.11 3.86
C ASP A 89 12.34 8.81 4.99
N LYS A 90 11.04 8.71 4.67
CA LYS A 90 9.95 8.49 5.63
C LYS A 90 8.85 7.65 5.01
N ALA A 91 8.65 6.44 5.53
CA ALA A 91 7.63 5.51 5.06
C ALA A 91 6.63 5.14 6.15
N TYR A 92 5.39 4.89 5.73
CA TYR A 92 4.29 4.45 6.57
C TYR A 92 3.50 3.33 5.90
N TRP A 93 3.11 2.34 6.70
CA TRP A 93 2.17 1.29 6.32
C TRP A 93 1.33 0.88 7.53
N GLU A 94 0.19 0.25 7.26
CA GLU A 94 -0.71 -0.26 8.30
C GLU A 94 -0.93 -1.76 8.14
N VAL A 95 -1.20 -2.42 9.27
CA VAL A 95 -1.59 -3.82 9.33
C VAL A 95 -2.81 -3.93 10.23
N LYS A 96 -3.89 -4.50 9.70
CA LYS A 96 -5.06 -4.86 10.49
C LYS A 96 -4.96 -6.31 10.92
N LEU A 97 -5.02 -6.55 12.22
CA LEU A 97 -5.06 -7.89 12.81
C LEU A 97 -6.48 -8.45 12.64
N GLN A 98 -6.66 -9.41 11.73
CA GLN A 98 -7.98 -9.95 11.40
C GLN A 98 -8.35 -11.15 12.26
N SER A 99 -7.36 -11.95 12.63
CA SER A 99 -7.48 -13.07 13.56
C SER A 99 -6.21 -13.10 14.39
N CYS A 100 -6.37 -13.20 15.71
CA CYS A 100 -5.24 -13.48 16.59
C CYS A 100 -4.66 -14.88 16.32
N GLY A 101 -3.45 -15.11 16.85
CA GLY A 101 -2.61 -16.28 16.65
C GLY A 101 -1.16 -15.89 16.97
N SER A 102 -0.18 -16.59 16.42
CA SER A 102 1.21 -16.18 16.47
C SER A 102 1.51 -15.26 15.28
N TRP A 103 1.99 -14.05 15.51
CA TRP A 103 2.26 -13.10 14.43
C TRP A 103 3.48 -12.24 14.73
N GLY A 104 4.03 -11.64 13.67
CA GLY A 104 5.15 -10.73 13.77
C GLY A 104 5.07 -9.66 12.68
N ILE A 105 5.29 -8.40 13.02
CA ILE A 105 5.22 -7.29 12.07
C ILE A 105 6.40 -6.35 12.31
N GLY A 106 7.12 -6.01 11.25
CA GLY A 106 8.20 -5.02 11.36
C GLY A 106 9.02 -4.91 10.10
N LEU A 107 10.33 -4.92 10.28
CA LEU A 107 11.33 -4.75 9.22
C LEU A 107 12.28 -5.93 9.19
N GLY A 108 12.67 -6.35 7.99
CA GLY A 108 13.68 -7.38 7.78
C GLY A 108 14.54 -7.10 6.56
N THR A 109 15.78 -7.57 6.56
CA THR A 109 16.67 -7.47 5.40
C THR A 109 16.36 -8.55 4.35
N VAL A 110 17.05 -8.44 3.21
CA VAL A 110 17.65 -9.56 2.45
C VAL A 110 17.54 -10.99 3.01
N ARG A 111 18.10 -11.12 4.21
CA ARG A 111 18.56 -12.38 4.79
C ARG A 111 17.73 -12.80 6.00
N CYS A 112 16.66 -12.06 6.31
CA CYS A 112 15.78 -12.45 7.41
C CYS A 112 15.21 -13.84 7.15
N ASP A 113 15.12 -14.64 8.22
CA ASP A 113 14.47 -15.93 8.23
C ASP A 113 12.97 -15.71 7.96
N LEU A 114 12.46 -16.36 6.91
CA LEU A 114 11.06 -16.28 6.52
C LEU A 114 10.29 -17.57 6.86
N GLU A 115 10.97 -18.57 7.41
CA GLU A 115 10.38 -19.88 7.70
C GLU A 115 9.98 -20.01 9.18
N SER A 116 8.92 -20.77 9.44
CA SER A 116 8.52 -21.20 10.79
C SER A 116 9.45 -22.33 11.27
N PRO A 117 9.72 -22.52 12.58
CA PRO A 117 9.05 -21.93 13.76
C PRO A 117 9.59 -20.60 14.26
N ASN A 118 10.62 -20.04 13.63
CA ASN A 118 11.22 -18.80 14.11
C ASN A 118 10.35 -17.60 13.69
N ASN A 119 9.66 -16.98 14.65
CA ASN A 119 9.00 -15.70 14.40
C ASN A 119 10.04 -14.60 14.09
N LEU A 120 9.65 -13.53 13.41
CA LEU A 120 10.50 -12.38 13.09
C LEU A 120 11.10 -11.76 14.36
N GLY A 121 12.30 -11.20 14.25
CA GLY A 121 13.09 -10.71 15.36
C GLY A 121 13.88 -11.80 16.10
N SER A 122 13.83 -13.06 15.64
CA SER A 122 14.64 -14.16 16.22
C SER A 122 16.08 -14.14 15.71
N ASP A 123 16.30 -13.58 14.52
CA ASP A 123 17.61 -13.44 13.89
C ASP A 123 18.18 -12.03 14.05
N ALA A 124 19.41 -11.82 13.57
CA ALA A 124 20.06 -10.51 13.53
C ALA A 124 19.66 -9.67 12.30
N GLU A 125 18.72 -10.13 11.49
CA GLU A 125 18.35 -9.56 10.19
C GLU A 125 16.92 -9.00 10.20
N SER A 126 16.22 -9.05 11.33
CA SER A 126 14.86 -8.57 11.50
C SER A 126 14.62 -7.88 12.84
N TRP A 127 13.67 -6.94 12.83
CA TRP A 127 13.15 -6.19 13.96
C TRP A 127 11.63 -6.23 13.88
N ALA A 128 10.97 -6.90 14.83
CA ALA A 128 9.54 -7.12 14.71
C ALA A 128 8.81 -7.07 16.04
N LEU A 129 7.65 -6.39 16.02
CA LEU A 129 6.62 -6.48 17.04
C LEU A 129 5.97 -7.86 16.96
N ARG A 130 5.88 -8.57 18.08
CA ARG A 130 5.21 -9.87 18.21
C ARG A 130 3.88 -9.74 18.96
N ASP A 131 3.14 -10.85 19.02
CA ASP A 131 1.85 -11.00 19.69
C ASP A 131 1.88 -10.69 21.20
N ASP A 132 3.03 -10.79 21.85
CA ASP A 132 3.24 -10.43 23.26
C ASP A 132 3.45 -8.91 23.51
N ALA A 133 3.25 -8.11 22.45
CA ALA A 133 3.44 -6.67 22.40
C ALA A 133 4.88 -6.20 22.66
N ALA A 134 5.88 -7.08 22.53
CA ALA A 134 7.29 -6.72 22.55
C ALA A 134 7.89 -6.71 21.15
N ILE A 135 8.86 -5.81 20.94
CA ILE A 135 9.64 -5.73 19.71
C ILE A 135 10.95 -6.50 19.95
N TYR A 136 11.22 -7.46 19.07
CA TYR A 136 12.36 -8.36 19.14
C TYR A 136 13.39 -8.09 18.05
N HIS A 137 14.66 -8.31 18.40
CA HIS A 137 15.79 -8.39 17.48
C HIS A 137 16.85 -9.35 18.07
N GLY A 138 17.39 -10.28 17.27
CA GLY A 138 18.36 -11.27 17.75
C GLY A 138 17.80 -12.15 18.88
N ASN A 139 16.50 -12.43 18.84
CA ASN A 139 15.73 -13.12 19.88
C ASN A 139 15.80 -12.45 21.26
N GLN A 140 16.05 -11.14 21.31
CA GLN A 140 16.03 -10.34 22.53
C GLN A 140 14.96 -9.25 22.43
N PRO A 141 14.16 -9.02 23.49
CA PRO A 141 13.20 -7.93 23.51
C PRO A 141 13.97 -6.61 23.62
N VAL A 142 13.86 -5.76 22.59
CA VAL A 142 14.50 -4.43 22.55
C VAL A 142 13.56 -3.31 23.01
N ALA A 143 12.26 -3.54 22.93
CA ALA A 143 11.24 -2.61 23.41
C ALA A 143 9.92 -3.33 23.70
N LYS A 144 9.00 -2.68 24.41
CA LYS A 144 7.68 -3.23 24.73
C LYS A 144 6.62 -2.14 24.69
N LEU A 145 5.51 -2.40 23.98
CA LEU A 145 4.40 -1.47 23.91
C LEU A 145 3.69 -1.38 25.27
N PRO A 146 3.17 -0.20 25.65
CA PRO A 146 2.42 -0.03 26.89
C PRO A 146 1.07 -0.76 26.90
N ASP A 147 0.40 -0.81 25.74
CA ASP A 147 -0.91 -1.46 25.59
C ASP A 147 -0.79 -2.73 24.72
N PRO A 148 -1.54 -3.80 25.04
CA PRO A 148 -1.58 -5.00 24.22
C PRO A 148 -2.31 -4.73 22.90
N VAL A 149 -1.97 -5.52 21.88
CA VAL A 149 -2.65 -5.51 20.57
C VAL A 149 -3.74 -6.59 20.56
N GLN A 150 -4.94 -6.24 20.12
CA GLN A 150 -6.10 -7.13 20.08
C GLN A 150 -6.59 -7.38 18.66
N GLU A 151 -7.37 -8.45 18.49
CA GLU A 151 -8.03 -8.74 17.22
C GLU A 151 -8.92 -7.57 16.80
N GLY A 152 -8.83 -7.18 15.53
CA GLY A 152 -9.54 -6.04 14.96
C GLY A 152 -8.74 -4.74 14.97
N ASP A 153 -7.68 -4.63 15.77
CA ASP A 153 -6.82 -3.45 15.83
C ASP A 153 -6.06 -3.21 14.54
N VAL A 154 -5.74 -1.94 14.30
CA VAL A 154 -4.85 -1.51 13.22
C VAL A 154 -3.54 -1.00 13.80
N ILE A 155 -2.46 -1.64 13.39
CA ILE A 155 -1.08 -1.34 13.78
C ILE A 155 -0.47 -0.52 12.63
N GLY A 156 -0.14 0.73 12.90
CA GLY A 156 0.62 1.58 11.99
C GLY A 156 2.11 1.48 12.29
N LEU A 157 2.95 1.45 11.26
CA LEU A 157 4.40 1.48 11.41
C LEU A 157 4.98 2.63 10.61
N THR A 158 5.84 3.42 11.24
CA THR A 158 6.66 4.44 10.57
C THR A 158 8.12 4.06 10.62
N TYR A 159 8.83 4.29 9.53
CA TYR A 159 10.29 4.16 9.51
C TYR A 159 10.93 5.31 8.73
N ASP A 160 11.96 5.92 9.32
CA ASP A 160 12.67 7.07 8.75
C ASP A 160 14.19 6.86 8.55
N HIS A 161 14.61 5.60 8.40
CA HIS A 161 16.02 5.16 8.40
C HIS A 161 16.78 5.31 9.72
N VAL A 162 16.21 5.99 10.71
CA VAL A 162 16.79 6.11 12.05
C VAL A 162 15.96 5.32 13.05
N THR A 163 14.64 5.44 12.94
CA THR A 163 13.68 5.07 13.98
C THR A 163 12.50 4.33 13.38
N LEU A 164 12.19 3.17 13.95
CA LEU A 164 10.91 2.47 13.78
C LEU A 164 9.99 2.84 14.94
N GLU A 165 8.82 3.39 14.64
CA GLU A 165 7.79 3.70 15.65
C GLU A 165 6.47 3.00 15.31
N VAL A 166 5.80 2.54 16.36
CA VAL A 166 4.53 1.80 16.27
C VAL A 166 3.38 2.69 16.72
N PHE A 167 2.29 2.61 15.98
CA PHE A 167 1.01 3.25 16.27
C PHE A 167 -0.05 2.17 16.46
N LEU A 168 -0.91 2.31 17.46
CA LEU A 168 -2.08 1.44 17.65
C LEU A 168 -3.34 2.28 17.48
N ASN A 169 -4.16 1.91 16.50
CA ASN A 169 -5.40 2.62 16.15
C ASN A 169 -5.19 4.14 15.99
N GLY A 170 -4.12 4.51 15.26
CA GLY A 170 -3.73 5.90 14.99
C GLY A 170 -3.04 6.63 16.13
N LYS A 171 -2.88 6.02 17.32
CA LYS A 171 -2.19 6.63 18.46
C LYS A 171 -0.74 6.15 18.54
N PRO A 172 0.24 7.05 18.71
CA PRO A 172 1.64 6.64 18.88
C PRO A 172 1.81 5.87 20.19
N MET A 173 2.56 4.77 20.14
CA MET A 173 2.88 3.96 21.31
C MET A 173 4.13 4.44 22.05
N HIS A 174 4.79 5.50 21.56
CA HIS A 174 5.97 6.12 22.16
C HIS A 174 7.08 5.12 22.51
N THR A 175 7.25 4.10 21.66
CA THR A 175 8.20 3.01 21.83
C THR A 175 9.12 2.91 20.60
N PRO A 176 9.97 3.94 20.35
CA PRO A 176 10.83 3.95 19.17
C PRO A 176 11.95 2.91 19.27
N VAL A 177 12.24 2.25 18.16
CA VAL A 177 13.38 1.32 18.01
C VAL A 177 14.38 1.91 17.02
N THR A 178 15.64 2.04 17.44
CA THR A 178 16.74 2.58 16.64
C THR A 178 17.79 1.53 16.30
N GLY A 179 18.75 1.89 15.46
CA GLY A 179 19.91 1.04 15.18
C GLY A 179 19.64 -0.07 14.16
N ILE A 180 18.55 0.07 13.40
CA ILE A 180 18.22 -0.77 12.25
C ILE A 180 19.23 -0.51 11.14
N ARG A 181 19.78 -1.57 10.54
CA ARG A 181 20.87 -1.48 9.57
C ARG A 181 20.55 -2.25 8.29
N GLY A 182 21.12 -1.76 7.19
CA GLY A 182 20.99 -2.36 5.86
C GLY A 182 19.72 -1.93 5.13
N THR A 183 19.55 -2.48 3.93
CA THR A 183 18.33 -2.30 3.14
C THR A 183 17.24 -3.20 3.71
N VAL A 184 16.20 -2.58 4.26
CA VAL A 184 15.10 -3.26 4.95
C VAL A 184 13.81 -3.17 4.17
N PHE A 185 12.98 -4.18 4.36
CA PHE A 185 11.66 -4.35 3.78
C PHE A 185 10.66 -4.47 4.91
N PRO A 186 9.42 -3.96 4.75
CA PRO A 186 8.32 -4.39 5.61
C PRO A 186 8.18 -5.90 5.54
N THR A 187 8.14 -6.55 6.69
CA THR A 187 8.08 -8.01 6.82
C THR A 187 7.00 -8.40 7.81
N PHE A 188 6.29 -9.50 7.49
CA PHE A 188 5.10 -9.94 8.19
C PHE A 188 5.15 -11.45 8.38
N TYR A 189 4.91 -11.92 9.59
CA TYR A 189 4.89 -13.32 9.99
C TYR A 189 3.51 -13.70 10.51
N VAL A 190 3.10 -14.91 10.20
CA VAL A 190 1.86 -15.54 10.68
C VAL A 190 2.13 -17.01 10.99
N ASP A 191 1.53 -17.48 12.08
CA ASP A 191 1.41 -18.89 12.43
C ASP A 191 0.22 -19.07 13.38
N ASP A 192 -0.10 -20.32 13.73
CA ASP A 192 -1.18 -20.65 14.68
C ASP A 192 -2.52 -19.97 14.36
N GLY A 193 -2.86 -19.89 13.07
CA GLY A 193 -4.13 -19.33 12.60
C GLY A 193 -4.19 -17.80 12.51
N ALA A 194 -3.08 -17.10 12.73
CA ALA A 194 -3.03 -15.64 12.58
C ALA A 194 -3.36 -15.21 11.14
N ILE A 195 -4.10 -14.10 11.01
CA ILE A 195 -4.43 -13.49 9.72
C ILE A 195 -4.20 -11.99 9.81
N LEU A 196 -3.40 -11.46 8.88
CA LEU A 196 -3.08 -10.04 8.80
C LEU A 196 -3.53 -9.46 7.45
N ASP A 197 -4.19 -8.31 7.47
CA ASP A 197 -4.45 -7.49 6.28
C ASP A 197 -3.46 -6.32 6.24
N CYS A 198 -2.58 -6.30 5.24
CA CYS A 198 -1.58 -5.26 5.04
C CYS A 198 -2.11 -4.16 4.10
N ALA A 199 -1.94 -2.91 4.51
CA ALA A 199 -2.25 -1.72 3.74
C ALA A 199 -0.99 -0.89 3.53
N PHE A 200 -0.60 -0.74 2.26
CA PHE A 200 0.48 0.15 1.84
C PHE A 200 -0.04 1.47 1.25
N ALA A 201 -1.35 1.59 1.08
CA ALA A 201 -2.09 2.76 0.63
C ALA A 201 -3.54 2.66 1.13
N ALA A 202 -4.31 3.76 1.05
CA ALA A 202 -5.70 3.83 1.51
C ALA A 202 -5.86 3.36 2.98
N PHE A 203 -5.12 4.04 3.85
CA PHE A 203 -5.02 3.77 5.29
C PHE A 203 -6.33 4.05 6.05
N ALA A 204 -6.53 3.33 7.16
CA ALA A 204 -7.64 3.52 8.07
C ALA A 204 -7.46 4.76 8.98
N PHE A 205 -6.24 4.97 9.50
CA PHE A 205 -5.91 6.12 10.34
C PHE A 205 -5.02 7.14 9.61
N GLY A 206 -4.15 6.65 8.73
CA GLY A 206 -3.31 7.50 7.89
C GLY A 206 -1.96 7.85 8.51
N PRO A 207 -1.00 8.32 7.69
CA PRO A 207 0.35 8.56 8.13
C PRO A 207 0.44 9.78 9.06
N PRO A 208 1.32 9.76 10.06
CA PRO A 208 1.65 10.96 10.84
C PRO A 208 2.36 12.00 9.97
N VAL A 209 2.47 13.22 10.49
CA VAL A 209 3.01 14.37 9.74
C VAL A 209 4.40 14.09 9.17
N GLY A 210 4.55 14.31 7.87
CA GLY A 210 5.81 14.12 7.14
C GLY A 210 6.08 12.69 6.66
N PHE A 211 5.27 11.71 7.08
CA PHE A 211 5.32 10.36 6.55
C PHE A 211 4.35 10.18 5.38
N ARG A 212 4.66 9.24 4.50
CA ARG A 212 3.86 8.91 3.31
C ARG A 212 3.80 7.41 3.12
N GLU A 213 2.87 6.97 2.27
CA GLU A 213 2.79 5.58 1.83
C GLU A 213 4.13 5.07 1.30
N LEU A 214 4.37 3.77 1.44
CA LEU A 214 5.54 3.12 0.84
C LEU A 214 5.44 3.18 -0.69
N ILE A 215 6.48 3.72 -1.34
CA ILE A 215 6.54 3.85 -2.80
C ILE A 215 7.57 2.88 -3.35
N LYS A 216 7.17 2.14 -4.40
CA LYS A 216 8.09 1.34 -5.19
C LYS A 216 8.83 2.23 -6.19
N GLU A 217 10.13 2.42 -5.99
CA GLU A 217 10.96 3.19 -6.92
C GLU A 217 10.95 2.54 -8.32
N LYS A 218 10.67 3.35 -9.34
CA LYS A 218 10.89 2.94 -10.73
C LYS A 218 12.39 3.09 -10.99
N GLN A 219 13.09 2.00 -11.27
CA GLN A 219 14.41 2.12 -11.88
C GLN A 219 14.24 2.75 -13.25
N LEU A 220 14.74 3.99 -13.40
CA LEU A 220 14.92 4.60 -14.70
C LEU A 220 16.13 3.90 -15.34
N LEU A 221 15.87 2.96 -16.24
CA LEU A 221 16.88 2.39 -17.13
C LEU A 221 17.16 3.36 -18.29
#